data_AF-A0A9X8YNT7-F1
#
_entry.id   AF-A0A9X8YNT7-F1
#
_cell.length_a   1.000
_cell.length_b   1.000
_cell.length_c   1.000
_cell.angle_alpha   90.00
_cell.angle_beta   90.00
_cell.angle_gamma   90.00
#
_symmetry.space_group_name_H-M   'P 1'
#
loop_
_entity.id
_entity.type
_entity.pdbx_description
1 polymer ?
#
loop_
_entity_poly.entity_id
_entity_poly.type
_entity_poly.pdbx_seq_one_letter_code
_entity_poly.pdbx_strand_id
1 'polypeptide(L)'
;MTKERSLSFDFLKGLLILLVIVGHVLPGSADVGLRGAIYYFHMPLFLGVTGYFVRRYFLDGGVISVLKKYQWRMIIPYVLAFVVYSVYSLYFSEEVGLKQLIGLFLYPYYHLWYIPAVIIFVLYTMVIYKSNFLLGFFLFTSAILSIVWYCYADTLENQYA
;
A
#
# COMPACT_ATOMS: atom_id res chain seq x y z
N MET A 1 4.05 -4.25 32.88
CA MET A 1 4.17 -2.83 32.48
C MET A 1 3.08 -2.53 31.46
N THR A 2 2.05 -1.80 31.87
CA THR A 2 0.98 -1.30 31.00
C THR A 2 1.60 -0.40 29.94
N LYS A 3 1.45 -0.78 28.67
CA LYS A 3 1.98 0.01 27.55
C LYS A 3 1.20 1.33 27.50
N GLU A 4 1.85 2.44 27.85
CA GLU A 4 1.21 3.75 27.77
C GLU A 4 0.81 4.07 26.33
N ARG A 5 -0.44 4.53 26.17
CA ARG A 5 -0.96 5.01 24.90
C ARG A 5 -0.45 6.43 24.69
N SER A 6 0.33 6.61 23.64
CA SER A 6 0.86 7.93 23.26
C SER A 6 -0.22 8.76 22.56
N LEU A 7 -0.67 9.82 23.21
CA LEU A 7 -1.70 10.73 22.68
C LEU A 7 -1.29 11.33 21.32
N SER A 8 -0.02 11.68 21.14
CA SER A 8 0.50 12.30 19.90
C SER A 8 0.32 11.41 18.68
N PHE A 9 0.51 10.09 18.81
CA PHE A 9 0.30 9.16 17.70
C PHE A 9 -1.18 8.95 17.39
N ASP A 10 -2.06 9.12 18.38
CA ASP A 10 -3.50 9.04 18.16
C ASP A 10 -3.99 10.28 17.41
N PHE A 11 -3.50 11.48 17.77
CA PHE A 11 -3.72 12.71 17.01
C PHE A 11 -3.17 12.60 15.58
N LEU A 12 -1.96 12.08 15.41
CA LEU A 12 -1.34 11.89 14.10
C LEU A 12 -2.20 10.98 13.20
N LYS A 13 -2.70 9.87 13.74
CA LYS A 13 -3.61 8.97 13.00
C LYS A 13 -4.93 9.66 12.67
N GLY A 14 -5.50 10.44 13.59
CA GLY A 14 -6.71 11.22 13.34
C GLY A 14 -6.52 12.21 12.20
N LEU A 15 -5.41 12.97 12.22
CA LEU A 15 -5.04 13.91 11.16
C LEU A 15 -4.86 13.20 9.81
N LEU A 16 -4.18 12.06 9.82
CA LEU A 16 -3.98 11.23 8.64
C LEU A 16 -5.31 10.75 8.02
N ILE A 17 -6.25 10.27 8.84
CA ILE A 17 -7.58 9.87 8.37
C ILE A 17 -8.34 11.07 7.79
N LEU A 18 -8.24 12.24 8.42
CA LEU A 18 -8.87 13.45 7.93
C LEU A 18 -8.29 13.85 6.56
N LEU A 19 -6.97 13.78 6.39
CA LEU A 19 -6.31 14.04 5.11
C LEU A 19 -6.79 13.10 4.00
N VAL A 20 -7.02 11.82 4.31
CA VAL A 20 -7.59 10.86 3.34
C VAL A 20 -8.98 11.30 2.89
N ILE A 21 -9.85 11.67 3.83
CA ILE A 21 -11.21 12.12 3.51
C ILE A 21 -11.14 13.38 2.63
N VAL A 22 -10.33 14.38 3.01
CA VAL A 22 -10.18 15.62 2.24
C VAL A 22 -9.61 15.34 0.84
N GLY A 23 -8.60 14.49 0.71
CA GLY A 23 -7.99 14.14 -0.58
C GLY A 23 -8.95 13.43 -1.54
N HIS A 24 -9.93 12.69 -1.02
CA HIS A 24 -10.98 12.03 -1.81
C HIS A 24 -12.16 12.95 -2.14
N VAL A 25 -12.46 13.94 -1.30
CA VAL A 25 -13.55 14.91 -1.54
C VAL A 25 -13.12 16.01 -2.52
N LEU A 26 -11.84 16.36 -2.56
CA LEU A 26 -11.33 17.40 -3.45
C LEU A 26 -11.45 16.98 -4.93
N PRO A 27 -12.07 17.81 -5.78
CA PRO A 27 -12.12 17.58 -7.22
C PRO A 27 -10.77 17.91 -7.88
N GLY A 28 -10.51 17.32 -9.05
CA GLY A 28 -9.24 17.45 -9.80
C GLY A 28 -8.50 16.12 -9.88
N SER A 29 -7.43 16.02 -10.68
CA SER A 29 -6.64 14.78 -10.77
C SER A 29 -5.67 14.64 -9.59
N ALA A 30 -5.24 13.40 -9.31
CA ALA A 30 -4.51 13.05 -8.09
C ALA A 30 -3.08 13.61 -8.03
N ASP A 31 -2.60 14.19 -9.11
CA ASP A 31 -1.25 14.67 -9.36
C ASP A 31 -1.12 16.20 -9.29
N VAL A 32 -2.23 16.95 -9.26
CA VAL A 32 -2.22 18.42 -9.32
C VAL A 32 -2.73 19.10 -8.04
N GLY A 33 -2.11 20.24 -7.73
CA GLY A 33 -2.55 21.17 -6.70
C GLY A 33 -2.58 20.58 -5.29
N LEU A 34 -3.57 21.02 -4.50
CA LEU A 34 -3.71 20.62 -3.10
C LEU A 34 -3.99 19.12 -2.95
N ARG A 35 -4.71 18.52 -3.91
CA ARG A 35 -5.00 17.08 -3.92
C ARG A 35 -3.70 16.28 -4.01
N GLY A 36 -2.85 16.57 -4.99
CA GLY A 36 -1.55 15.92 -5.14
C GLY A 36 -0.67 16.07 -3.90
N ALA A 37 -0.55 17.28 -3.36
CA ALA A 37 0.22 17.52 -2.14
C ALA A 37 -0.25 16.65 -0.96
N ILE A 38 -1.56 16.49 -0.79
CA ILE A 38 -2.13 15.60 0.23
C ILE A 38 -1.72 14.15 -0.05
N TYR A 39 -1.84 13.65 -1.29
CA TYR A 39 -1.49 12.27 -1.65
C TYR A 39 0.00 11.96 -1.45
N TYR A 40 0.89 12.86 -1.84
CA TYR A 40 2.34 12.70 -1.62
C TYR A 40 2.74 12.71 -0.15
N PHE A 41 1.94 13.32 0.72
CA PHE A 41 2.26 13.41 2.15
C PHE A 41 1.61 12.30 2.98
N HIS A 42 0.29 12.10 2.88
CA HIS A 42 -0.41 11.20 3.79
C HIS A 42 -0.05 9.73 3.56
N MET A 43 0.12 9.30 2.30
CA MET A 43 0.38 7.88 2.00
C MET A 43 1.74 7.41 2.53
N PRO A 44 2.86 8.12 2.29
CA PRO A 44 4.15 7.75 2.89
C PRO A 44 4.12 7.84 4.42
N LEU A 45 3.42 8.83 4.98
CA LEU A 45 3.33 9.00 6.43
C LEU A 45 2.52 7.87 7.09
N PHE A 46 1.42 7.43 6.46
CA PHE A 46 0.65 6.26 6.88
C PHE A 46 1.51 4.98 6.89
N LEU A 47 2.33 4.80 5.85
CA LEU A 47 3.25 3.68 5.74
C LEU A 47 4.30 3.71 6.86
N GLY A 48 4.89 4.89 7.10
CA GLY A 48 5.87 5.11 8.18
C GLY A 48 5.29 4.87 9.58
N VAL A 49 4.11 5.41 9.87
CA VAL A 49 3.39 5.16 11.14
C VAL A 49 3.09 3.67 11.30
N THR A 50 2.69 2.99 10.22
CA THR A 50 2.43 1.54 10.26
C THR A 50 3.70 0.77 10.62
N GLY A 51 4.84 1.09 10.00
CA GLY A 51 6.15 0.52 10.30
C GLY A 51 6.59 0.74 11.74
N TYR A 52 6.41 1.96 12.27
CA TYR A 52 6.78 2.30 13.65
C TYR A 52 6.07 1.41 14.69
N PHE A 53 4.83 1.01 14.44
CA PHE A 53 4.06 0.15 15.35
C PHE A 53 4.31 -1.35 15.16
N VAL A 54 5.13 -1.76 14.19
CA VAL A 54 5.56 -3.16 14.05
C VAL A 54 6.48 -3.51 15.23
N ARG A 55 6.08 -4.49 16.04
CA ARG A 55 6.87 -4.92 17.21
C ARG A 55 7.89 -5.99 16.78
N ARG A 56 9.10 -5.93 17.34
CA ARG A 56 10.22 -6.86 17.07
C ARG A 56 9.87 -8.34 17.23
N TYR A 57 9.08 -8.70 18.26
CA TYR A 57 8.63 -10.08 18.45
C TYR A 57 7.89 -10.69 17.24
N PHE A 58 7.19 -9.86 16.43
CA PHE A 58 6.57 -10.33 15.18
C PHE A 58 7.56 -10.47 14.03
N LEU A 59 8.66 -9.70 14.05
CA LEU A 59 9.74 -9.83 13.07
C LEU A 59 10.56 -11.11 13.34
N ASP A 60 10.76 -11.45 14.62
CA ASP A 60 11.48 -12.66 15.03
C ASP A 60 10.69 -13.95 14.69
N GLY A 61 9.35 -13.90 14.75
CA GLY A 61 8.47 -15.03 14.45
C GLY A 61 8.30 -15.37 12.96
N GLY A 62 8.99 -14.67 12.06
CA GLY A 62 8.93 -14.95 10.63
C GLY A 62 7.73 -14.35 9.89
N VAL A 63 7.75 -14.47 8.56
CA VAL A 63 6.70 -13.99 7.63
C VAL A 63 5.30 -14.50 8.01
N ILE A 64 5.20 -15.77 8.41
CA ILE A 64 3.93 -16.41 8.77
C ILE A 64 3.29 -15.75 9.99
N SER A 65 4.09 -15.36 10.99
CA SER A 65 3.57 -14.70 12.20
C SER A 65 3.01 -13.30 11.92
N VAL A 66 3.66 -12.57 11.02
CA VAL A 66 3.21 -11.26 10.52
C VAL A 66 1.88 -11.41 9.78
N LEU A 67 1.80 -12.32 8.81
CA LEU A 67 0.57 -12.56 8.05
C LEU A 67 -0.58 -12.98 8.97
N LYS A 68 -0.33 -13.88 9.92
CA LYS A 68 -1.33 -14.33 10.90
C LYS A 68 -1.85 -13.17 11.78
N LYS A 69 -1.01 -12.19 12.09
CA LYS A 69 -1.42 -11.00 12.85
C LYS A 69 -2.33 -10.09 12.03
N TYR A 70 -2.00 -9.87 10.76
CA TYR A 70 -2.75 -8.97 9.88
C TYR A 70 -3.94 -9.63 9.18
N GLN A 71 -4.08 -10.96 9.28
CA GLN A 71 -5.09 -11.73 8.53
C GLN A 71 -6.52 -11.19 8.73
N TRP A 72 -6.97 -11.05 9.98
CA TRP A 72 -8.35 -10.67 10.29
C TRP A 72 -8.61 -9.18 10.13
N ARG A 73 -7.57 -8.37 10.30
CA ARG A 73 -7.70 -6.91 10.30
C ARG A 73 -7.50 -6.28 8.93
N MET A 74 -6.71 -6.91 8.05
CA MET A 74 -6.32 -6.34 6.76
C MET A 74 -6.49 -7.33 5.60
N ILE A 75 -5.90 -8.52 5.69
CA ILE A 75 -5.82 -9.43 4.53
C ILE A 75 -7.20 -9.96 4.13
N ILE A 76 -7.99 -10.47 5.07
CA ILE A 76 -9.32 -11.03 4.78
C ILE A 76 -10.26 -9.94 4.22
N PRO A 77 -10.41 -8.76 4.85
CA PRO A 77 -11.20 -7.68 4.28
C PRO A 77 -10.73 -7.26 2.88
N TYR A 78 -9.41 -7.21 2.67
CA TYR A 78 -8.82 -6.89 1.37
C TYR A 78 -9.17 -7.94 0.31
N VAL A 79 -8.97 -9.23 0.59
CA VAL A 79 -9.27 -10.31 -0.35
C VAL A 79 -10.75 -10.32 -0.71
N LEU A 80 -11.62 -10.13 0.29
CA LEU A 80 -13.06 -10.03 0.06
C LEU A 80 -13.39 -8.86 -0.88
N ALA A 81 -12.89 -7.67 -0.58
CA ALA A 81 -13.11 -6.50 -1.43
C ALA A 81 -12.55 -6.72 -2.84
N PHE A 82 -11.31 -7.20 -2.95
CA PHE A 82 -10.66 -7.48 -4.23
C PHE A 82 -11.47 -8.46 -5.08
N VAL A 83 -11.97 -9.56 -4.50
CA VAL A 83 -12.81 -10.53 -5.21
C VAL A 83 -14.11 -9.89 -5.66
N VAL A 84 -14.80 -9.16 -4.78
CA VAL A 84 -16.08 -8.50 -5.11
C VAL A 84 -15.90 -7.51 -6.26
N TYR A 85 -14.90 -6.63 -6.18
CA TYR A 85 -14.62 -5.66 -7.25
C TYR A 85 -14.15 -6.31 -8.55
N SER A 86 -13.34 -7.38 -8.46
CA SER A 86 -12.89 -8.11 -9.65
C SER A 86 -14.04 -8.81 -10.33
N VAL A 87 -14.92 -9.50 -9.59
CA VAL A 87 -16.11 -10.14 -10.14
C VAL A 87 -17.07 -9.11 -10.74
N TYR A 88 -17.27 -7.98 -10.06
CA TYR A 88 -18.05 -6.87 -10.58
C TYR A 88 -17.47 -6.35 -11.91
N SER A 89 -16.16 -6.13 -11.99
CA SER A 89 -15.48 -5.73 -13.22
C SER A 89 -15.72 -6.71 -14.35
N LEU A 90 -15.51 -8.00 -14.09
CA LEU A 90 -15.60 -9.05 -15.09
C LEU A 90 -17.03 -9.25 -15.59
N TYR A 91 -18.03 -9.08 -14.71
CA TYR A 91 -19.44 -9.20 -15.08
C TYR A 91 -19.89 -8.11 -16.06
N PHE A 92 -19.34 -6.90 -15.95
CA PHE A 92 -19.65 -5.77 -16.83
C PHE A 92 -18.73 -5.68 -18.05
N SER A 93 -17.78 -6.60 -18.20
CA SER A 93 -16.83 -6.58 -19.32
C SER A 93 -17.33 -7.45 -20.46
N GLU A 94 -17.29 -6.91 -21.69
CA GLU A 94 -17.76 -7.62 -22.89
C GLU A 94 -16.80 -8.76 -23.32
N GLU A 95 -15.50 -8.65 -22.99
CA GLU A 95 -14.49 -9.66 -23.28
C GLU A 95 -13.67 -10.00 -22.04
N VAL A 96 -13.71 -11.26 -21.59
CA VAL A 96 -12.89 -11.75 -20.47
C VAL A 96 -11.62 -12.39 -21.02
N GLY A 97 -10.53 -11.63 -21.07
CA GLY A 97 -9.21 -12.09 -21.52
C GLY A 97 -8.15 -12.13 -20.40
N LEU A 98 -7.05 -12.88 -20.63
CA LEU A 98 -5.89 -12.90 -19.71
C LEU A 98 -5.31 -11.50 -19.45
N LYS A 99 -5.35 -10.63 -20.46
CA LYS A 99 -4.92 -9.23 -20.37
C LYS A 99 -5.66 -8.47 -19.26
N GLN A 100 -6.98 -8.67 -19.16
CA GLN A 100 -7.81 -7.98 -18.19
C GLN A 100 -7.57 -8.49 -16.76
N LEU A 101 -7.36 -9.80 -16.59
CA LEU A 101 -6.99 -10.38 -15.30
C LEU A 101 -5.64 -9.84 -14.80
N ILE A 102 -4.67 -9.70 -15.70
CA ILE A 102 -3.36 -9.08 -15.38
C ILE A 102 -3.55 -7.61 -15.01
N GLY A 103 -4.37 -6.86 -15.75
CA GLY A 103 -4.70 -5.47 -15.47
C GLY A 103 -5.33 -5.27 -14.08
N LEU A 104 -6.31 -6.08 -13.72
CA LEU A 104 -6.97 -6.06 -12.39
C LEU A 104 -5.99 -6.31 -11.23
N PHE A 105 -4.99 -7.17 -11.45
CA PHE A 105 -3.98 -7.46 -10.45
C PHE A 105 -2.93 -6.35 -10.32
N LEU A 106 -2.52 -5.77 -11.45
CA LEU A 106 -1.54 -4.67 -11.48
C LEU A 106 -2.13 -3.34 -10.99
N TYR A 107 -3.39 -3.06 -11.33
CA TYR A 107 -4.10 -1.82 -11.02
C TYR A 107 -5.36 -2.11 -10.20
N PRO A 108 -5.21 -2.53 -8.92
CA PRO A 108 -6.35 -2.79 -8.07
C PRO A 108 -7.14 -1.50 -7.80
N TYR A 109 -8.46 -1.62 -7.68
CA TYR A 109 -9.38 -0.49 -7.59
C TYR A 109 -9.05 0.51 -6.46
N TYR A 110 -8.98 1.79 -6.83
CA TYR A 110 -8.96 2.98 -5.97
C TYR A 110 -7.98 2.91 -4.78
N HIS A 111 -8.41 2.38 -3.64
CA HIS A 111 -7.68 2.38 -2.38
C HIS A 111 -7.11 1.00 -2.01
N LEU A 112 -7.43 -0.03 -2.78
CA LEU A 112 -7.02 -1.40 -2.50
C LEU A 112 -5.51 -1.61 -2.62
N TRP A 113 -4.82 -0.83 -3.47
CA TRP A 113 -3.37 -0.91 -3.66
C TRP A 113 -2.56 -0.72 -2.37
N TYR A 114 -3.11 0.04 -1.40
CA TYR A 114 -2.39 0.39 -0.18
C TYR A 114 -2.16 -0.84 0.72
N ILE A 115 -3.07 -1.83 0.72
CA ILE A 115 -2.94 -3.00 1.60
C ILE A 115 -1.78 -3.92 1.16
N PRO A 116 -1.65 -4.31 -0.13
CA PRO A 116 -0.44 -4.98 -0.63
C PRO A 116 0.83 -4.19 -0.35
N ALA A 117 0.82 -2.86 -0.56
CA ALA A 117 1.97 -2.00 -0.31
C ALA A 117 2.43 -2.08 1.16
N VAL A 118 1.50 -2.04 2.12
CA VAL A 118 1.82 -2.21 3.55
C VAL A 118 2.38 -3.59 3.85
N ILE A 119 1.81 -4.66 3.30
CA ILE A 119 2.31 -6.02 3.54
C ILE A 119 3.74 -6.16 3.01
N ILE A 120 3.99 -5.71 1.79
CA ILE A 120 5.33 -5.68 1.18
C ILE A 120 6.28 -4.87 2.05
N PHE A 121 5.86 -3.70 2.52
CA PHE A 121 6.67 -2.85 3.38
C PHE A 121 6.98 -3.51 4.73
N VAL A 122 6.04 -4.20 5.36
CA VAL A 122 6.30 -4.90 6.63
C VAL A 122 7.29 -6.07 6.41
N LEU A 123 7.12 -6.85 5.33
CA LEU A 123 8.09 -7.89 4.96
C LEU A 123 9.47 -7.27 4.71
N TYR A 124 9.51 -6.09 4.10
CA TYR A 124 10.74 -5.35 3.89
C TYR A 124 11.40 -4.93 5.21
N THR A 125 10.65 -4.36 6.17
CA THR A 125 11.20 -4.02 7.49
C THR A 125 11.77 -5.23 8.23
N MET A 126 11.22 -6.42 7.99
CA MET A 126 11.72 -7.67 8.54
C MET A 126 13.08 -8.07 7.93
N VAL A 127 13.27 -7.90 6.63
CA VAL A 127 14.53 -8.16 5.95
C VAL A 127 15.62 -7.20 6.42
N ILE A 128 15.30 -5.89 6.51
CA ILE A 128 16.24 -4.87 7.03
C ILE A 128 16.67 -5.21 8.46
N TYR A 129 15.72 -5.59 9.32
CA TYR A 129 16.02 -5.90 10.71
C TYR A 129 17.09 -7.01 10.86
N LYS A 130 17.18 -7.91 9.87
CA LYS A 130 18.19 -8.98 9.85
C LYS A 130 19.55 -8.53 9.29
N SER A 131 19.58 -7.58 8.36
CA SER A 131 20.82 -7.06 7.77
C SER A 131 20.68 -5.64 7.23
N ASN A 132 21.53 -4.74 7.72
CA ASN A 132 21.59 -3.34 7.29
C ASN A 132 22.14 -3.18 5.86
N PHE A 133 22.96 -4.13 5.36
CA PHE A 133 23.46 -4.10 3.98
C PHE A 133 22.32 -4.19 2.96
N LEU A 134 21.26 -4.92 3.30
CA LEU A 134 20.08 -5.08 2.45
C LEU A 134 19.26 -3.78 2.32
N LEU A 135 19.43 -2.82 3.24
CA LEU A 135 18.81 -1.50 3.14
C LEU A 135 19.33 -0.75 1.91
N GLY A 136 20.65 -0.66 1.75
CA GLY A 136 21.28 0.07 0.64
C GLY A 136 20.95 -0.55 -0.71
N PHE A 137 21.05 -1.88 -0.81
CA PHE A 137 20.66 -2.61 -2.01
C PHE A 137 19.19 -2.37 -2.38
N PHE A 138 18.29 -2.35 -1.40
CA PHE A 138 16.87 -2.13 -1.66
C PHE A 138 16.54 -0.68 -2.02
N LEU A 139 17.13 0.31 -1.35
CA LEU A 139 16.94 1.72 -1.72
C LEU A 139 17.39 1.93 -3.17
N PHE A 140 18.48 1.29 -3.57
CA PHE A 140 18.95 1.28 -4.95
C PHE A 140 17.96 0.60 -5.90
N THR A 141 17.48 -0.62 -5.60
CA THR A 141 16.51 -1.30 -6.48
C THR A 141 15.17 -0.57 -6.55
N SER A 142 14.70 0.03 -5.46
CA SER A 142 13.47 0.83 -5.44
C SER A 142 13.61 2.13 -6.24
N ALA A 143 14.78 2.79 -6.17
CA ALA A 143 15.07 3.95 -7.01
C ALA A 143 15.09 3.57 -8.50
N ILE A 144 15.75 2.46 -8.85
CA ILE A 144 15.73 1.93 -10.23
C ILE A 144 14.29 1.64 -10.66
N LEU A 145 13.53 0.92 -9.85
CA LEU A 145 12.15 0.57 -10.17
C LEU A 145 11.29 1.83 -10.35
N SER A 146 11.47 2.86 -9.52
CA SER A 146 10.77 4.14 -9.65
C SER A 146 11.16 4.88 -10.93
N ILE A 147 12.44 4.87 -11.32
CA ILE A 147 12.90 5.50 -12.56
C ILE A 147 12.37 4.75 -13.78
N VAL A 148 12.46 3.42 -13.76
CA VAL A 148 11.93 2.56 -14.83
C VAL A 148 10.42 2.77 -14.97
N TRP A 149 9.70 2.80 -13.85
CA TRP A 149 8.26 3.11 -13.86
C TRP A 149 8.00 4.48 -14.47
N TYR A 150 8.71 5.52 -14.03
CA TYR A 150 8.54 6.87 -14.60
C TYR A 150 8.79 6.91 -16.12
N CYS A 151 9.77 6.15 -16.63
CA CYS A 151 10.07 6.11 -18.06
C CYS A 151 9.10 5.27 -18.90
N TYR A 152 8.48 4.23 -18.32
CA TYR A 152 7.69 3.23 -19.07
C TYR A 152 6.24 3.08 -18.61
N ALA A 153 5.78 3.88 -17.64
CA ALA A 153 4.41 3.81 -17.11
C ALA A 153 3.37 3.92 -18.23
N ASP A 154 3.47 4.92 -19.10
CA ASP A 154 2.51 5.14 -20.19
C ASP A 154 2.40 3.94 -21.13
N THR A 155 3.51 3.27 -21.42
CA THR A 155 3.50 2.07 -22.27
C THR A 155 2.84 0.87 -21.59
N LEU A 156 3.00 0.73 -20.27
CA LEU A 156 2.41 -0.36 -19.49
C LEU A 156 0.93 -0.12 -19.22
N GLU A 157 0.53 1.11 -18.93
CA GLU A 157 -0.88 1.47 -18.77
C GLU A 157 -1.65 1.23 -20.07
N ASN A 158 -1.16 1.69 -21.22
CA ASN A 158 -1.84 1.45 -22.50
C ASN A 158 -1.92 -0.04 -22.89
N GLN A 159 -1.03 -0.88 -22.37
CA GLN A 159 -1.01 -2.32 -22.64
C GLN A 159 -1.84 -3.16 -21.67
N TYR A 160 -2.25 -2.65 -20.51
CA TYR A 160 -2.93 -3.47 -19.50
C TYR A 160 -4.12 -2.77 -18.81
N ALA A 161 -4.35 -1.49 -19.09
CA ALA A 161 -5.65 -0.83 -18.89
C ALA A 161 -6.61 -1.22 -20.03
#